data_AF-A0A836WB66-F1
#
_entry.id   AF-A0A836WB66-F1
#
_cell.length_a   1.000
_cell.length_b   1.000
_cell.length_c   1.000
_cell.angle_alpha   90.00
_cell.angle_beta   90.00
_cell.angle_gamma   90.00
#
_symmetry.space_group_name_H-M   'P 1'
#
loop_
_entity.id
_entity.type
_entity.pdbx_description
1 polymer ?
#
loop_
_entity_poly.entity_id
_entity_poly.type
_entity_poly.pdbx_seq_one_letter_code
_entity_poly.pdbx_strand_id
1 'polypeptide(L)' 'MSQILKTEQSTRIEKSRQFRPALDVNILMRGQQELLLRHDGRHYQLQVTRKGGLILTGYEQDLNSKENKEITKGR' A
#
# COMPACT_ATOMS: atom_id res chain seq x y z
N MET A 1 -44.32 20.92 37.80
CA MET A 1 -43.90 19.58 38.27
C MET A 1 -43.83 18.68 37.03
N SER A 2 -42.67 18.61 36.38
CA SER A 2 -41.62 17.56 36.53
C SER A 2 -41.99 16.29 35.74
N GLN A 3 -41.42 16.07 34.54
CA GLN A 3 -40.12 15.39 34.28
C GLN A 3 -40.22 13.85 34.45
N ILE A 4 -39.77 12.92 33.59
CA ILE A 4 -38.82 12.84 32.45
C ILE A 4 -39.17 11.56 31.66
N LEU A 5 -39.16 11.61 30.32
CA LEU A 5 -39.02 10.41 29.48
C LEU A 5 -37.58 9.92 29.59
N LYS A 6 -37.36 8.72 30.13
CA LYS A 6 -36.06 8.07 30.18
C LYS A 6 -35.68 7.62 28.78
N THR A 7 -34.89 8.43 28.09
CA THR A 7 -34.17 8.02 26.89
C THR A 7 -33.15 6.98 27.30
N GLU A 8 -33.34 5.76 26.82
CA GLU A 8 -32.35 4.70 26.87
C GLU A 8 -31.10 5.20 26.17
N GLN A 9 -30.03 5.34 26.96
CA GLN A 9 -28.71 5.72 26.50
C GLN A 9 -28.27 4.71 25.45
N SER A 10 -28.37 5.10 24.18
CA SER A 10 -27.60 4.49 23.12
C SER A 10 -26.13 4.72 23.44
N THR A 11 -25.51 3.78 24.14
CA THR A 11 -24.06 3.66 24.23
C THR A 11 -23.58 3.27 22.83
N ARG A 12 -23.52 4.26 21.94
CA ARG A 12 -22.89 4.19 20.64
C ARG A 12 -21.42 3.95 20.95
N ILE A 13 -21.00 2.69 20.87
CA ILE A 13 -19.62 2.28 20.95
C ILE A 13 -18.91 3.00 19.80
N GLU A 14 -18.28 4.14 20.11
CA GLU A 14 -17.31 4.77 19.24
C GLU A 14 -16.18 3.76 19.07
N LYS A 15 -16.26 2.99 17.99
CA LYS A 15 -15.14 2.19 17.50
C LYS A 15 -13.95 3.14 17.44
N SER A 16 -13.01 2.94 18.37
CA SER A 16 -11.73 3.62 18.46
C SER A 16 -11.18 3.79 17.04
N ARG A 17 -11.16 5.04 16.55
CA ARG A 17 -10.49 5.37 15.29
C ARG A 17 -9.02 5.01 15.48
N GLN A 18 -8.61 3.85 14.96
CA GLN A 18 -7.22 3.47 14.88
C GLN A 18 -6.50 4.56 14.10
N PHE A 19 -5.70 5.36 14.80
CA PHE A 19 -4.87 6.38 14.18
C PHE A 19 -3.88 5.66 13.28
N ARG A 20 -4.07 5.78 11.97
CA ARG A 20 -3.11 5.27 10.98
C ARG A 20 -2.21 6.44 10.59
N PRO A 21 -0.88 6.29 10.71
CA PRO A 21 0.02 7.32 10.21
C PRO A 21 -0.23 7.50 8.70
N ALA A 22 -0.37 8.76 8.29
CA ALA A 22 -0.54 9.13 6.89
C ALA A 22 0.74 9.81 6.39
N LEU A 23 1.09 9.54 5.14
CA LEU A 23 2.23 10.15 4.44
C LEU A 23 1.74 10.70 3.10
N ASP A 24 2.15 11.92 2.76
CA ASP A 24 1.90 12.47 1.43
C ASP A 24 2.70 11.69 0.38
N VAL A 25 2.01 11.23 -0.66
CA VAL A 25 2.62 10.41 -1.71
C VAL A 25 3.71 11.16 -2.48
N ASN A 26 3.64 12.49 -2.57
CA ASN A 26 4.68 13.29 -3.22
C ASN A 26 6.02 13.20 -2.48
N ILE A 27 5.98 13.04 -1.15
CA ILE A 27 7.18 12.83 -0.32
C ILE A 27 7.78 11.46 -0.63
N LEU A 28 6.94 10.43 -0.72
CA LEU A 28 7.37 9.07 -1.02
C LEU A 28 7.97 8.96 -2.43
N MET A 29 7.32 9.55 -3.43
CA MET A 29 7.69 9.40 -4.84
C MET A 29 8.69 10.45 -5.35
N ARG A 30 8.98 11.51 -4.57
CA ARG A 30 9.96 12.56 -4.91
C ARG A 30 9.77 13.16 -6.31
N GLY A 31 8.51 13.37 -6.70
CA GLY A 31 8.14 13.91 -8.01
C GLY A 31 8.17 12.90 -9.16
N GLN A 32 8.51 11.64 -8.90
CA GLN A 32 8.41 10.57 -9.90
C GLN A 32 6.95 10.14 -10.08
N GLN A 33 6.59 9.75 -11.30
CA GLN A 33 5.26 9.18 -11.58
C GLN A 33 5.17 7.70 -11.23
N GLU A 34 6.32 7.03 -11.08
CA GLU A 34 6.42 5.59 -10.82
C GLU A 34 7.53 5.34 -9.79
N LEU A 35 7.28 4.43 -8.86
CA LEU A 35 8.23 4.03 -7.82
C LEU A 35 8.17 2.50 -7.65
N LEU A 36 9.32 1.85 -7.75
CA LEU A 36 9.45 0.43 -7.46
C LEU A 36 9.69 0.22 -5.96
N LEU A 37 8.80 -0.54 -5.32
CA LEU A 37 8.83 -0.88 -3.91
C LEU A 37 9.24 -2.34 -3.75
N ARG A 38 10.06 -2.62 -2.73
CA ARG A 38 10.38 -3.98 -2.32
C ARG A 38 9.82 -4.23 -0.92
N HIS A 39 9.02 -5.26 -0.76
CA HIS A 39 8.45 -5.67 0.52
C HIS A 39 8.32 -7.19 0.57
N ASP A 40 8.84 -7.79 1.64
CA ASP A 40 8.78 -9.24 1.86
C ASP A 40 9.25 -10.08 0.65
N GLY A 41 10.39 -9.69 0.07
CA GLY A 41 10.98 -10.35 -1.11
C GLY A 41 10.23 -10.11 -2.43
N ARG A 42 9.08 -9.44 -2.41
CA ARG A 42 8.27 -9.14 -3.59
C ARG A 42 8.51 -7.72 -4.08
N HIS A 43 8.30 -7.53 -5.38
CA HIS A 43 8.38 -6.22 -6.03
C HIS A 43 6.98 -5.70 -6.33
N TYR A 44 6.78 -4.41 -6.10
CA TYR A 44 5.54 -3.71 -6.40
C TYR A 44 5.85 -2.41 -7.12
N GLN A 45 5.07 -2.02 -8.11
CA GLN A 45 5.13 -0.70 -8.71
C GLN A 45 3.99 0.15 -8.17
N LEU A 46 4.33 1.28 -7.56
CA LEU A 46 3.39 2.35 -7.24
C LEU A 46 3.42 3.38 -8.38
N GLN A 47 2.27 3.72 -8.94
CA GLN A 47 2.14 4.69 -10.03
C GLN A 47 1.10 5.77 -9.69
N VAL A 48 1.44 7.04 -9.97
CA VAL A 48 0.49 8.15 -10.01
C VAL A 48 -0.11 8.22 -11.40
N THR A 49 -1.42 8.04 -11.49
CA THR A 49 -2.15 8.16 -12.75
C THR A 49 -2.23 9.62 -13.20
N ARG A 50 -2.47 9.83 -14.50
CA ARG A 50 -2.69 11.19 -15.06
C ARG A 50 -3.86 11.95 -14.43
N LYS A 51 -4.82 11.25 -13.81
CA LYS A 51 -5.97 11.83 -13.10
C LYS A 51 -5.69 12.10 -11.61
N GLY A 52 -4.46 11.84 -11.14
CA GLY A 52 -4.03 12.04 -9.75
C GLY A 52 -4.36 10.89 -8.79
N GLY A 53 -4.92 9.78 -9.26
CA GLY A 53 -5.11 8.57 -8.45
C GLY A 53 -3.83 7.72 -8.34
N LEU A 54 -3.80 6.78 -7.40
CA LEU A 54 -2.68 5.86 -7.19
C LEU A 54 -3.05 4.43 -7.59
N ILE A 55 -2.12 3.74 -8.24
CA ILE A 55 -2.22 2.31 -8.57
C ILE A 55 -1.02 1.58 -7.97
N LEU A 56 -1.26 0.44 -7.33
CA LEU A 56 -0.23 -0.47 -6.86
C LEU A 56 -0.34 -1.80 -7.61
N THR A 57 0.71 -2.18 -8.32
CA THR A 57 0.79 -3.43 -9.09
C THR A 57 1.88 -4.33 -8.50
N GLY A 58 1.54 -5.57 -8.18
CA GLY A 58 2.52 -6.56 -7.72
C GLY A 58 3.13 -7.35 -8.88
N TYR A 59 4.45 -7.57 -8.83
CA TYR A 59 5.16 -8.48 -9.73
C TYR A 59 5.60 -9.70 -8.95
N GLU A 60 4.99 -10.85 -9.24
CA GLU A 60 5.57 -12.16 -8.92
C GLU A 60 6.63 -12.46 -9.98
N GLN A 61 7.76 -11.75 -9.94
CA GLN A 61 8.90 -12.10 -10.78
C GLN A 61 10.13 -12.31 -9.90
N ASP A 62 10.55 -13.58 -9.84
CA ASP A 62 11.89 -13.98 -9.47
C ASP A 62 12.88 -13.29 -10.42
N LEU A 63 13.38 -12.12 -10.03
CA LEU A 63 14.42 -11.38 -10.76
C LEU A 63 15.78 -12.13 -10.82
N ASN A 64 15.81 -13.42 -10.45
CA ASN A 64 17.00 -14.27 -10.45
C ASN A 64 17.14 -15.16 -11.71
N SER A 65 16.25 -15.05 -12.71
CA SER A 65 16.28 -15.94 -13.91
C SER A 65 17.23 -15.48 -15.04
N LYS A 66 18.33 -14.77 -14.75
CA LYS A 66 19.29 -14.34 -15.78
C LYS A 66 20.77 -14.56 -15.42
N GLU A 67 21.10 -15.68 -14.80
CA GLU A 67 22.51 -16.13 -14.71
C GLU A 67 22.61 -17.65 -14.87
N ASN A 68 22.44 -18.14 -16.10
CA ASN A 68 22.93 -19.44 -16.58
C ASN A 68 22.69 -19.55 -18.10
N LYS A 69 23.27 -18.62 -18.85
CA LYS A 69 23.65 -18.91 -20.24
C LYS A 69 25.17 -18.99 -20.26
N GLU A 70 25.69 -20.05 -20.87
CA GLU A 70 27.11 -20.33 -21.14
C GLU A 70 27.93 -21.09 -20.08
N ILE A 71 27.59 -22.36 -19.81
CA ILE A 71 28.63 -23.37 -19.50
C ILE A 71 28.27 -24.73 -20.12
N THR A 72 28.19 -24.82 -21.45
CA THR A 72 28.35 -26.11 -22.15
C THR A 72 28.97 -25.87 -23.54
N LYS A 73 30.23 -25.43 -23.55
CA LYS A 73 31.15 -25.77 -24.62
C LYS A 73 32.35 -26.47 -24.00
N GLY A 74 32.60 -27.71 -24.42
CA GLY A 74 33.87 -28.39 -24.21
C GLY A 74 33.81 -29.62 -23.33
N ARG A 75 33.36 -30.75 -23.89
CA ARG A 75 34.08 -32.02 -23.85
C ARG A 75 33.91 -32.74 -25.18
#